data_AF-A0AAF0I1H0-F1
#
_entry.id   AF-A0AAF0I1H0-F1
#
_cell.length_a   1.000
_cell.length_b   1.000
_cell.length_c   1.000
_cell.angle_alpha   90.00
_cell.angle_beta   90.00
_cell.angle_gamma   90.00
#
_symmetry.space_group_name_H-M   'P 1'
#
loop_
_entity.id
_entity.type
_entity.pdbx_description
1 polymer ?
#
loop_
_entity_poly.entity_id
_entity_poly.type
_entity_poly.pdbx_seq_one_letter_code
_entity_poly.pdbx_strand_id
1 'polypeptide(L)'
;MARGDQNDFYNRLHTLLPAGWFADESPVLFGALAACAKSLAWCYTLYLYARSQTRMATATHGWLDLAAYDFFGSGLIRPAGMDDEPFRDQIRTNLLRERGTRQAIIDIIEALTGITPVVFEPLRPADTGAYGGPSTGYGSAGGYGSLYLPYQAFVMVSRPKGEGIPWVAGYHIPSSGYSRASRGEYISKNMFTGGITDAHIYAAVAAFKMEGTLVWVRIQ
;
A
#
# COMPACT_ATOMS: atom_id res chain seq x y z
N MET A 1 9.37 -34.89 20.54
CA MET A 1 8.97 -33.90 21.56
C MET A 1 9.32 -32.53 21.02
N ALA A 2 8.34 -31.64 20.88
CA ALA A 2 8.58 -30.29 20.41
C ALA A 2 8.98 -29.41 21.62
N ARG A 3 9.93 -28.49 21.43
CA ARG A 3 10.36 -27.60 22.51
C ARG A 3 9.18 -26.76 23.00
N GLY A 4 8.95 -26.75 24.30
CA GLY A 4 7.86 -26.01 24.95
C GLY A 4 6.47 -26.64 24.84
N ASP A 5 6.37 -27.91 24.42
CA ASP A 5 5.16 -28.70 24.62
C ASP A 5 5.02 -29.17 26.09
N GLN A 6 3.87 -29.76 26.43
CA GLN A 6 3.61 -30.21 27.81
C GLN A 6 4.62 -31.27 28.27
N ASN A 7 5.07 -32.17 27.39
CA ASN A 7 6.02 -33.22 27.76
C ASN A 7 7.42 -32.65 27.98
N ASP A 8 7.83 -31.63 27.21
CA ASP A 8 9.07 -30.88 27.45
C ASP A 8 9.06 -30.24 28.83
N PHE A 9 8.01 -29.51 29.18
CA PHE A 9 7.92 -28.90 30.51
C PHE A 9 7.80 -29.93 31.62
N TYR A 10 7.05 -31.02 31.43
CA TYR A 10 6.96 -32.09 32.42
C TYR A 10 8.34 -32.69 32.70
N ASN A 11 9.09 -33.06 31.66
CA ASN A 11 10.42 -33.64 31.81
C ASN A 11 11.39 -32.64 32.47
N ARG A 12 11.34 -31.36 32.10
CA ARG A 12 12.17 -30.32 32.72
C ARG A 12 11.84 -30.13 34.20
N LEU A 13 10.55 -30.08 34.56
CA LEU A 13 10.11 -30.00 35.96
C LEU A 13 10.53 -31.25 36.74
N HIS A 14 10.38 -32.43 36.15
CA HIS A 14 10.77 -33.70 36.77
C HIS A 14 12.28 -33.76 37.03
N THR A 15 13.11 -33.27 36.09
CA THR A 15 14.58 -33.22 36.28
C THR A 15 15.04 -32.24 37.37
N LEU A 16 14.19 -31.30 37.79
CA LEU A 16 14.49 -30.39 38.90
C LEU A 16 14.23 -31.02 40.27
N LEU A 17 13.55 -32.17 40.33
CA LEU A 17 13.31 -32.86 41.59
C LEU A 17 14.59 -33.57 42.08
N PRO A 18 14.81 -33.65 43.40
CA PRO A 18 15.95 -34.38 43.95
C PRO A 18 15.93 -35.85 43.55
N ALA A 19 17.10 -36.36 43.15
CA ALA A 19 17.25 -37.78 42.80
C ALA A 19 16.88 -38.68 43.98
N GLY A 20 16.05 -39.70 43.72
CA GLY A 20 15.68 -40.74 44.69
C GLY A 20 14.52 -40.41 45.63
N TRP A 21 14.03 -39.17 45.69
CA TRP A 21 12.88 -38.81 46.55
C TRP A 21 11.55 -39.34 46.00
N PHE A 22 11.46 -39.45 44.68
CA PHE A 22 10.28 -39.87 43.95
C PHE A 22 10.67 -40.96 42.95
N ALA A 23 11.32 -42.02 43.44
CA ALA A 23 11.76 -43.15 42.61
C ALA A 23 10.61 -44.04 42.13
N ASP A 24 9.47 -43.98 42.82
CA ASP A 24 8.28 -44.76 42.51
C ASP A 24 7.33 -43.99 41.58
N GLU A 25 6.58 -44.73 40.76
CA GLU A 25 5.51 -44.14 39.95
C GLU A 25 4.36 -43.63 40.86
N SER A 26 4.28 -42.31 41.03
CA SER A 26 3.23 -41.64 41.82
C SER A 26 2.24 -40.90 40.91
N PRO A 27 0.99 -41.37 40.80
CA PRO A 27 -0.05 -40.69 40.02
C PRO A 27 -0.33 -39.26 40.49
N VAL A 28 -0.17 -38.98 41.79
CA VAL A 28 -0.39 -37.65 42.38
C VAL A 28 0.72 -36.69 41.95
N LEU A 29 1.98 -37.13 42.02
CA LEU A 29 3.11 -36.34 41.57
C LEU A 29 3.03 -36.07 40.06
N PHE A 30 2.70 -37.12 39.29
CA PHE A 30 2.46 -36.98 37.85
C PHE A 30 1.39 -35.93 37.57
N GLY A 31 0.23 -36.01 38.23
CA GLY A 31 -0.86 -35.05 38.05
C GLY A 31 -0.46 -33.62 38.39
N ALA A 32 0.25 -33.41 39.50
CA ALA A 32 0.72 -32.08 39.90
C ALA A 32 1.71 -31.48 38.89
N LEU A 33 2.73 -32.25 38.49
CA LEU A 33 3.72 -31.79 37.51
C LEU A 33 3.10 -31.58 36.13
N ALA A 34 2.19 -32.46 35.70
CA ALA A 34 1.50 -32.35 34.42
C ALA A 34 0.61 -31.10 34.36
N ALA A 35 -0.06 -30.74 35.45
CA ALA A 35 -0.84 -29.51 35.54
C ALA A 35 0.05 -28.26 35.40
N CYS A 36 1.17 -28.20 36.13
CA CYS A 36 2.15 -27.12 36.00
C CYS A 36 2.75 -27.05 34.58
N ALA A 37 3.10 -28.20 34.01
CA ALA A 37 3.64 -28.30 32.66
C ALA A 37 2.66 -27.81 31.60
N LYS A 38 1.36 -28.11 31.76
CA LYS A 38 0.30 -27.60 30.86
C LYS A 38 0.20 -26.08 30.92
N SER A 39 0.24 -25.48 32.11
CA SER A 39 0.22 -24.02 32.26
C SER A 39 1.45 -23.36 31.66
N LEU A 40 2.65 -23.93 31.86
CA LEU A 40 3.89 -23.44 31.25
C LEU A 40 3.87 -23.56 29.73
N ALA A 41 3.36 -24.66 29.19
CA ALA A 41 3.17 -24.84 27.75
C ALA A 41 2.25 -23.77 27.17
N TRP A 42 1.12 -23.48 27.84
CA TRP A 42 0.22 -22.39 27.43
C TRP A 42 0.92 -21.02 27.46
N CYS A 43 1.61 -20.66 28.55
CA CYS A 43 2.39 -19.41 28.61
C CYS A 43 3.43 -19.32 27.49
N TYR A 44 4.09 -20.43 27.15
CA TYR A 44 5.06 -20.48 26.06
C TYR A 44 4.41 -20.27 24.70
N THR A 45 3.22 -20.84 24.46
CA THR A 45 2.46 -20.56 23.22
C THR A 45 2.09 -19.07 23.11
N LEU A 46 1.70 -18.43 24.22
CA LEU A 46 1.42 -16.99 24.26
C LEU A 46 2.67 -16.16 23.98
N TYR A 47 3.83 -16.53 24.53
CA TYR A 47 5.11 -15.90 24.23
C TYR A 47 5.45 -15.99 22.74
N LEU A 48 5.31 -17.17 22.14
CA LEU A 48 5.58 -17.37 20.71
C LEU A 48 4.64 -16.54 19.84
N TYR A 49 3.36 -16.48 20.20
CA TYR A 49 2.38 -15.61 19.55
C TYR A 49 2.79 -14.14 19.65
N ALA A 50 3.08 -13.64 20.86
CA ALA A 50 3.50 -12.25 21.04
C ALA A 50 4.76 -11.93 20.22
N ARG A 51 5.74 -12.84 20.21
CA ARG A 51 6.96 -12.71 19.40
C ARG A 51 6.64 -12.60 17.91
N SER A 52 5.71 -13.38 17.37
CA SER A 52 5.35 -13.28 15.94
C SER A 52 4.69 -11.95 15.59
N GLN A 53 4.06 -11.27 16.55
CA GLN A 53 3.44 -9.95 16.30
C GLN A 53 4.46 -8.79 16.26
N THR A 54 5.68 -8.98 16.78
CA THR A 54 6.71 -7.92 16.83
C THR A 54 7.37 -7.61 15.48
N ARG A 55 7.13 -8.42 14.45
CA ARG A 55 7.74 -8.25 13.13
C ARG A 55 6.65 -8.13 12.08
N MET A 56 6.76 -7.09 11.25
CA MET A 56 5.87 -6.85 10.13
C MET A 56 5.85 -7.98 9.10
N ALA A 57 6.81 -8.91 9.11
CA ALA A 57 6.76 -10.11 8.25
C ALA A 57 5.76 -11.17 8.75
N THR A 58 5.49 -11.20 10.06
CA THR A 58 4.75 -12.27 10.73
C THR A 58 3.55 -11.79 11.55
N ALA A 59 3.40 -10.48 11.73
CA ALA A 59 2.25 -9.89 12.41
C ALA A 59 0.95 -10.19 11.66
N THR A 60 -0.13 -10.44 12.39
CA THR A 60 -1.44 -10.80 11.85
C THR A 60 -2.56 -9.94 12.44
N HIS A 61 -3.65 -9.80 11.69
CA HIS A 61 -4.86 -9.06 12.10
C HIS A 61 -4.50 -7.65 12.62
N GLY A 62 -5.12 -7.23 13.74
CA GLY A 62 -4.95 -5.92 14.35
C GLY A 62 -3.50 -5.55 14.69
N TRP A 63 -2.60 -6.51 14.89
CA TRP A 63 -1.19 -6.19 15.12
C TRP A 63 -0.50 -5.69 13.86
N LEU A 64 -0.88 -6.23 12.70
CA LEU A 64 -0.40 -5.73 11.41
C LEU A 64 -1.01 -4.36 11.09
N ASP A 65 -2.25 -4.09 11.52
CA ASP A 65 -2.87 -2.76 11.40
C ASP A 65 -2.17 -1.72 12.27
N LEU A 66 -1.84 -2.05 13.52
CA LEU A 66 -1.05 -1.19 14.40
C LEU A 66 0.35 -0.91 13.79
N ALA A 67 1.00 -1.95 13.26
CA ALA A 67 2.28 -1.77 12.58
C ALA A 67 2.16 -0.81 11.38
N ALA A 68 1.09 -0.90 10.58
CA ALA A 68 0.85 0.06 9.50
C ALA A 68 0.63 1.49 10.02
N TYR A 69 -0.14 1.61 11.10
CA TYR A 69 -0.45 2.89 11.73
C TYR A 69 0.80 3.61 12.25
N ASP A 70 1.78 2.89 12.80
CA ASP A 70 3.04 3.48 13.27
C ASP A 70 3.84 4.17 12.14
N PHE A 71 3.77 3.67 10.91
CA PHE A 71 4.48 4.24 9.76
C PHE A 71 3.66 5.26 8.97
N PHE A 72 2.35 5.04 8.84
CA PHE A 72 1.50 5.81 7.93
C PHE A 72 0.40 6.61 8.61
N GLY A 73 0.19 6.42 9.92
CA GLY A 73 -0.97 6.96 10.63
C GLY A 73 -2.27 6.55 9.94
N SER A 74 -3.12 7.53 9.62
CA SER A 74 -4.34 7.33 8.85
C SER A 74 -4.15 7.29 7.33
N GLY A 75 -2.91 7.41 6.84
CA GLY A 75 -2.58 7.44 5.41
C GLY A 75 -2.60 6.08 4.72
N LEU A 76 -2.54 4.97 5.48
CA LEU A 76 -2.71 3.61 4.96
C LEU A 76 -3.56 2.80 5.94
N ILE A 77 -4.82 2.58 5.57
CA ILE A 77 -5.79 1.85 6.38
C ILE A 77 -6.19 0.59 5.62
N ARG A 78 -6.24 -0.55 6.31
CA ARG A 78 -6.68 -1.81 5.73
C ARG A 78 -8.16 -1.72 5.32
N PRO A 79 -8.49 -1.97 4.04
CA PRO A 79 -9.88 -2.10 3.62
C PRO A 79 -10.58 -3.23 4.36
N ALA A 80 -11.87 -3.04 4.65
CA ALA A 80 -12.69 -4.07 5.27
C ALA A 80 -12.68 -5.35 4.43
N GLY A 81 -12.38 -6.49 5.07
CA GLY A 81 -12.32 -7.80 4.42
C GLY A 81 -11.03 -8.11 3.65
N MET A 82 -10.00 -7.26 3.73
CA MET A 82 -8.68 -7.57 3.16
C MET A 82 -7.87 -8.51 4.09
N ASP A 83 -7.28 -9.55 3.51
CA ASP A 83 -6.41 -10.50 4.21
C ASP A 83 -5.05 -9.88 4.59
N ASP A 84 -4.34 -10.52 5.53
CA ASP A 84 -3.06 -10.04 6.04
C ASP A 84 -1.96 -9.95 4.98
N GLU A 85 -1.90 -10.91 4.05
CA GLU A 85 -0.83 -10.98 3.03
C GLU A 85 -0.89 -9.83 2.01
N PRO A 86 -2.02 -9.56 1.33
CA PRO A 86 -2.10 -8.42 0.42
C PRO A 86 -1.93 -7.08 1.15
N PHE A 87 -2.39 -6.97 2.40
CA PHE A 87 -2.15 -5.76 3.18
C PHE A 87 -0.67 -5.57 3.54
N ARG A 88 0.04 -6.65 3.88
CA ARG A 88 1.49 -6.63 4.14
C ARG A 88 2.27 -6.18 2.90
N ASP A 89 1.86 -6.60 1.71
CA ASP A 89 2.48 -6.17 0.47
C ASP A 89 2.20 -4.70 0.15
N GLN A 90 0.99 -4.20 0.47
CA GLN A 90 0.71 -2.76 0.40
C GLN A 90 1.61 -1.96 1.36
N ILE A 91 1.77 -2.42 2.60
CA ILE A 91 2.68 -1.79 3.58
C ILE A 91 4.10 -1.75 3.03
N ARG A 92 4.63 -2.89 2.57
CA ARG A 92 6.00 -2.99 2.04
C ARG A 92 6.19 -2.06 0.83
N THR A 93 5.22 -2.07 -0.08
CA THR A 93 5.24 -1.22 -1.27
C THR A 93 5.28 0.25 -0.89
N ASN A 94 4.41 0.70 0.02
CA ASN A 94 4.34 2.10 0.41
C ASN A 94 5.54 2.56 1.25
N LEU A 95 6.14 1.66 2.04
CA LEU A 95 7.31 1.96 2.87
C LEU A 95 8.57 2.18 2.03
N LEU A 96 8.71 1.40 0.95
CA LEU A 96 9.89 1.41 0.08
C LEU A 96 9.67 2.21 -1.21
N ARG A 97 8.49 2.81 -1.39
CA ARG A 97 8.19 3.55 -2.62
C ARG A 97 9.06 4.80 -2.71
N GLU A 98 9.64 5.00 -3.88
CA GLU A 98 10.37 6.22 -4.18
C GLU A 98 9.44 7.45 -4.08
N ARG A 99 9.96 8.53 -3.51
CA ARG A 99 9.29 9.83 -3.37
C ARG A 99 10.31 10.94 -3.60
N GLY A 100 9.83 12.12 -3.97
CA GLY A 100 10.66 13.30 -4.17
C GLY A 100 11.41 13.33 -5.49
N THR A 101 11.10 12.44 -6.43
CA THR A 101 11.77 12.38 -7.74
C THR A 101 10.78 12.48 -8.88
N ARG A 102 11.29 12.82 -10.08
CA ARG A 102 10.51 12.82 -11.32
C ARG A 102 9.84 11.48 -11.57
N GLN A 103 10.60 10.38 -11.41
CA GLN A 103 10.10 9.04 -11.67
C GLN A 103 9.00 8.65 -10.68
N ALA A 104 9.15 9.01 -9.41
CA ALA A 104 8.13 8.78 -8.40
C ALA A 104 6.77 9.43 -8.75
N ILE A 105 6.78 10.64 -9.31
CA ILE A 105 5.57 11.32 -9.79
C ILE A 105 4.97 10.61 -11.02
N ILE A 106 5.82 10.18 -11.96
CA ILE A 106 5.38 9.41 -13.14
C ILE A 106 4.70 8.11 -12.70
N ASP A 107 5.38 7.33 -11.86
CA ASP A 107 4.92 6.01 -11.42
C ASP A 107 3.63 6.07 -10.60
N ILE A 108 3.48 7.06 -9.71
CA ILE A 108 2.24 7.16 -8.91
C ILE A 108 1.05 7.60 -9.76
N ILE A 109 1.26 8.52 -10.71
CA ILE A 109 0.17 8.96 -11.59
C ILE A 109 -0.20 7.85 -12.55
N GLU A 110 0.76 7.16 -13.14
CA GLU A 110 0.49 6.02 -14.03
C GLU A 110 -0.21 4.90 -13.29
N ALA A 111 0.21 4.56 -12.07
CA ALA A 111 -0.50 3.58 -11.24
C ALA A 111 -1.93 4.02 -10.89
N LEU A 112 -2.19 5.32 -10.80
CA LEU A 112 -3.50 5.88 -10.49
C LEU A 112 -4.41 5.92 -11.72
N THR A 113 -3.92 6.43 -12.86
CA THR A 113 -4.73 6.73 -14.05
C THR A 113 -4.63 5.68 -15.15
N GLY A 114 -3.64 4.79 -15.09
CA GLY A 114 -3.26 3.89 -16.18
C GLY A 114 -2.60 4.59 -17.37
N ILE A 115 -2.24 5.87 -17.22
CA ILE A 115 -1.67 6.69 -18.29
C ILE A 115 -0.41 7.38 -17.77
N THR A 116 0.72 7.18 -18.44
CA THR A 116 1.98 7.87 -18.14
C THR A 116 1.79 9.39 -18.33
N PRO A 117 2.02 10.21 -17.28
CA PRO A 117 1.95 11.66 -17.42
C PRO A 117 3.14 12.22 -18.20
N VAL A 118 2.98 13.43 -18.73
CA VAL A 118 4.11 14.19 -19.27
C VAL A 118 4.61 15.13 -18.17
N VAL A 119 5.86 14.92 -17.74
CA VAL A 119 6.54 15.78 -16.76
C VAL A 119 7.58 16.62 -17.48
N PHE A 120 7.65 17.91 -17.15
CA PHE A 120 8.61 18.88 -17.67
C PHE A 120 9.27 19.66 -16.51
N GLU A 121 10.59 19.71 -16.49
CA GLU A 121 11.42 20.34 -15.46
C GLU A 121 12.36 21.36 -16.12
N PRO A 122 12.15 22.68 -15.95
CA PRO A 122 12.97 23.70 -16.61
C PRO A 122 14.46 23.67 -16.29
N LEU A 123 14.84 23.11 -15.14
CA LEU A 123 16.25 22.98 -14.74
C LEU A 123 16.91 21.71 -15.29
N ARG A 124 16.15 20.85 -15.99
CA ARG A 124 16.67 19.63 -16.62
C ARG A 124 17.03 19.95 -18.09
N PRO A 125 18.32 19.90 -18.49
CA PRO A 125 18.72 20.21 -19.86
C PRO A 125 18.05 19.33 -20.93
N ALA A 126 17.70 18.09 -20.57
CA ALA A 126 16.99 17.17 -21.48
C ALA A 126 15.53 17.60 -21.76
N ASP A 127 14.96 18.47 -20.92
CA ASP A 127 13.59 18.96 -21.07
C ASP A 127 13.54 20.33 -21.77
N THR A 128 14.61 21.12 -21.68
CA THR A 128 14.69 22.48 -22.23
C THR A 128 15.58 22.61 -23.47
N GLY A 129 16.46 21.65 -23.68
CA GLY A 129 17.51 21.68 -24.70
C GLY A 129 18.81 22.30 -24.17
N ALA A 130 19.94 21.82 -24.66
CA ALA A 130 21.26 22.35 -24.35
C ALA A 130 22.20 22.22 -25.55
N TYR A 131 23.06 23.20 -25.81
CA TYR A 131 24.02 23.13 -26.91
C TYR A 131 24.83 21.82 -26.89
N GLY A 132 24.79 21.06 -27.98
CA GLY A 132 25.46 19.76 -28.11
C GLY A 132 24.74 18.56 -27.44
N GLY A 133 23.54 18.75 -26.88
CA GLY A 133 22.75 17.69 -26.25
C GLY A 133 21.66 17.08 -27.16
N PRO A 134 21.04 15.96 -26.74
CA PRO A 134 19.83 15.46 -27.39
C PRO A 134 18.71 16.50 -27.24
N SER A 135 17.85 16.63 -28.26
CA SER A 135 16.79 17.68 -28.36
C SER A 135 17.34 19.12 -28.47
N THR A 136 18.23 19.34 -29.44
CA THR A 136 18.77 20.66 -29.77
C THR A 136 18.08 21.28 -30.98
N GLY A 137 17.24 22.29 -30.76
CA GLY A 137 16.73 23.14 -31.83
C GLY A 137 15.61 24.06 -31.38
N TYR A 138 15.70 25.34 -31.73
CA TYR A 138 14.58 26.28 -31.55
C TYR A 138 13.36 25.74 -32.32
N GLY A 139 12.25 25.49 -31.61
CA GLY A 139 11.03 24.91 -32.19
C GLY A 139 11.07 23.41 -32.49
N SER A 140 12.10 22.67 -32.04
CA SER A 140 12.23 21.22 -32.29
C SER A 140 11.63 20.37 -31.17
N ALA A 141 12.00 20.64 -29.92
CA ALA A 141 11.50 19.97 -28.73
C ALA A 141 11.86 20.77 -27.46
N GLY A 142 11.12 20.54 -26.38
CA GLY A 142 11.39 21.12 -25.07
C GLY A 142 10.60 22.40 -24.76
N GLY A 143 10.70 22.83 -23.50
CA GLY A 143 10.05 24.03 -22.99
C GLY A 143 11.03 24.98 -22.31
N TYR A 144 10.61 26.21 -22.03
CA TYR A 144 11.38 27.13 -21.20
C TYR A 144 10.59 27.47 -19.94
N GLY A 145 11.29 27.54 -18.81
CA GLY A 145 10.74 28.03 -17.55
C GLY A 145 11.31 29.37 -17.14
N SER A 146 10.76 29.95 -16.09
CA SER A 146 11.29 31.18 -15.49
C SER A 146 12.55 30.90 -14.67
N LEU A 147 13.61 31.69 -14.89
CA LEU A 147 14.80 31.68 -14.05
C LEU A 147 14.55 32.28 -12.65
N TYR A 148 13.48 33.05 -12.47
CA TYR A 148 13.08 33.63 -11.18
C TYR A 148 12.30 32.64 -10.30
N LEU A 149 11.91 31.48 -10.84
CA LEU A 149 11.18 30.44 -10.10
C LEU A 149 12.02 29.14 -10.10
N PRO A 150 13.05 29.04 -9.25
CA PRO A 150 13.78 27.78 -9.07
C PRO A 150 12.86 26.71 -8.47
N TYR A 151 13.27 25.45 -8.61
CA TYR A 151 12.57 24.29 -8.02
C TYR A 151 11.13 24.09 -8.50
N GLN A 152 10.88 24.35 -9.79
CA GLN A 152 9.58 24.13 -10.42
C GLN A 152 9.57 22.91 -11.35
N ALA A 153 8.41 22.26 -11.45
CA ALA A 153 8.09 21.24 -12.44
C ALA A 153 6.64 21.41 -12.93
N PHE A 154 6.36 20.91 -14.13
CA PHE A 154 5.05 20.93 -14.76
C PHE A 154 4.63 19.50 -15.09
N VAL A 155 3.45 19.12 -14.64
CA VAL A 155 2.91 17.77 -14.80
C VAL A 155 1.60 17.87 -15.57
N MET A 156 1.57 17.25 -16.74
CA MET A 156 0.37 17.10 -17.55
C MET A 156 -0.17 15.68 -17.37
N VAL A 157 -1.41 15.58 -16.91
CA VAL A 157 -2.07 14.32 -16.61
C VAL A 157 -3.33 14.19 -17.45
N SER A 158 -3.51 13.05 -18.09
CA SER A 158 -4.79 12.70 -18.72
C SER A 158 -5.68 11.96 -17.74
N ARG A 159 -6.98 12.27 -17.74
CA ARG A 159 -7.94 11.50 -16.95
C ARG A 159 -7.97 10.04 -17.40
N PRO A 160 -8.19 9.08 -16.47
CA PRO A 160 -8.36 7.69 -16.85
C PRO A 160 -9.49 7.54 -17.86
N LYS A 161 -9.35 6.60 -18.79
CA LYS A 161 -10.46 6.22 -19.67
C LYS A 161 -11.56 5.64 -18.80
N GLY A 162 -12.76 6.24 -18.83
CA GLY A 162 -13.91 5.69 -18.12
C GLY A 162 -14.36 4.37 -18.74
N GLU A 163 -14.82 3.44 -17.91
CA GLU A 163 -15.42 2.15 -18.31
C GLU A 163 -16.82 2.30 -18.95
N GLY A 164 -17.29 3.55 -19.14
CA GLY A 164 -18.68 3.85 -19.46
C GLY A 164 -19.59 3.67 -18.23
N ILE A 165 -20.88 3.98 -18.40
CA ILE A 165 -21.90 3.72 -17.37
C ILE A 165 -22.66 2.47 -17.81
N PRO A 166 -22.74 1.42 -16.96
CA PRO A 166 -23.49 0.22 -17.30
C PRO A 166 -24.90 0.57 -17.76
N TRP A 167 -25.32 -0.07 -18.86
CA TRP A 167 -26.65 0.11 -19.44
C TRP A 167 -26.93 1.50 -20.06
N VAL A 168 -25.93 2.38 -20.17
CA VAL A 168 -26.01 3.63 -20.95
C VAL A 168 -25.18 3.47 -22.22
N ALA A 169 -25.79 3.71 -23.37
CA ALA A 169 -25.11 3.59 -24.65
C ALA A 169 -24.23 4.81 -24.94
N GLY A 170 -23.11 4.58 -25.61
CA GLY A 170 -22.26 5.65 -26.12
C GLY A 170 -22.91 6.43 -27.26
N TYR A 171 -22.34 7.59 -27.57
CA TYR A 171 -22.80 8.45 -28.67
C TYR A 171 -22.78 7.67 -30.01
N HIS A 172 -23.76 7.94 -30.88
CA HIS A 172 -23.97 7.26 -32.17
C HIS A 172 -24.43 5.80 -32.12
N ILE A 173 -24.78 5.27 -30.94
CA ILE A 173 -25.43 3.96 -30.83
C ILE A 173 -26.95 4.17 -30.76
N PRO A 174 -27.76 3.65 -31.70
CA PRO A 174 -29.21 3.78 -31.66
C PRO A 174 -29.80 2.91 -30.54
N SER A 175 -29.94 3.48 -29.36
CA SER A 175 -30.32 2.77 -28.13
C SER A 175 -31.68 3.19 -27.54
N SER A 176 -32.40 4.05 -28.26
CA SER A 176 -33.72 4.58 -27.86
C SER A 176 -34.69 4.42 -29.04
N GLY A 177 -35.90 3.93 -28.77
CA GLY A 177 -36.91 3.70 -29.79
C GLY A 177 -38.27 3.30 -29.21
N TYR A 178 -39.32 3.39 -30.00
CA TYR A 178 -40.67 3.00 -29.57
C TYR A 178 -40.72 1.53 -29.14
N SER A 179 -41.37 1.27 -28.00
CA SER A 179 -41.57 -0.07 -27.42
C SER A 179 -40.27 -0.81 -27.00
N ARG A 180 -39.17 -0.09 -26.77
CA ARG A 180 -37.92 -0.63 -26.20
C ARG A 180 -37.49 0.20 -24.98
N ALA A 181 -36.96 -0.45 -23.95
CA ALA A 181 -36.36 0.25 -22.81
C ALA A 181 -35.17 1.10 -23.30
N SER A 182 -35.20 2.42 -23.04
CA SER A 182 -34.15 3.35 -23.47
C SER A 182 -32.85 3.10 -22.72
N ARG A 183 -31.75 3.11 -23.45
CA ARG A 183 -30.38 3.20 -22.91
C ARG A 183 -29.65 4.48 -23.35
N GLY A 184 -30.36 5.39 -24.01
CA GLY A 184 -29.85 6.71 -24.38
C GLY A 184 -30.18 7.73 -23.29
N GLU A 185 -29.17 8.26 -22.61
CA GLU A 185 -29.29 9.28 -21.57
C GLU A 185 -28.07 10.20 -21.59
N TYR A 186 -28.26 11.48 -21.26
CA TYR A 186 -27.15 12.40 -20.97
C TYR A 186 -26.57 12.09 -19.60
N ILE A 187 -25.32 11.70 -19.57
CA ILE A 187 -24.64 11.35 -18.33
C ILE A 187 -24.22 12.61 -17.56
N SER A 188 -24.39 12.59 -16.24
CA SER A 188 -23.86 13.61 -15.34
C SER A 188 -22.62 13.08 -14.60
N LYS A 189 -21.79 14.00 -14.08
CA LYS A 189 -20.57 13.64 -13.33
C LYS A 189 -20.86 12.72 -12.12
N ASN A 190 -22.05 12.80 -11.56
CA ASN A 190 -22.49 12.02 -10.40
C ASN A 190 -22.84 10.57 -10.74
N MET A 191 -23.01 10.25 -12.02
CA MET A 191 -23.31 8.89 -12.48
C MET A 191 -22.04 8.03 -12.62
N PHE A 192 -20.86 8.65 -12.51
CA PHE A 192 -19.59 7.93 -12.40
C PHE A 192 -19.34 7.56 -10.94
N THR A 193 -19.56 6.30 -10.60
CA THR A 193 -19.25 5.75 -9.28
C THR A 193 -17.83 5.16 -9.27
N GLY A 194 -17.00 5.53 -8.30
CA GLY A 194 -15.72 4.87 -8.02
C GLY A 194 -14.51 5.28 -8.89
N GLY A 195 -14.59 6.36 -9.66
CA GLY A 195 -13.48 6.82 -10.51
C GLY A 195 -12.40 7.64 -9.78
N ILE A 196 -11.19 7.67 -10.35
CA ILE A 196 -10.12 8.59 -9.94
C ILE A 196 -10.58 10.03 -10.17
N THR A 197 -10.61 10.84 -9.11
CA THR A 197 -10.97 12.25 -9.18
C THR A 197 -9.74 13.12 -9.39
N ASP A 198 -9.96 14.36 -9.88
CA ASP A 198 -8.90 15.37 -9.95
C ASP A 198 -8.24 15.59 -8.57
N ALA A 199 -9.01 15.49 -7.48
CA ALA A 199 -8.48 15.58 -6.11
C ALA A 199 -7.51 14.44 -5.77
N HIS A 200 -7.75 13.22 -6.26
CA HIS A 200 -6.81 12.12 -6.10
C HIS A 200 -5.49 12.39 -6.82
N ILE A 201 -5.53 12.98 -8.03
CA ILE A 201 -4.34 13.35 -8.79
C ILE A 201 -3.52 14.40 -8.03
N TYR A 202 -4.17 15.46 -7.55
CA TYR A 202 -3.49 16.50 -6.75
C TYR A 202 -2.91 15.92 -5.45
N ALA A 203 -3.65 15.06 -4.75
CA ALA A 203 -3.17 14.41 -3.54
C ALA A 203 -1.95 13.50 -3.81
N ALA A 204 -1.97 12.74 -4.91
CA ALA A 204 -0.84 11.91 -5.33
C ALA A 204 0.40 12.77 -5.63
N VAL A 205 0.26 13.85 -6.41
CA VAL A 205 1.38 14.76 -6.68
C VAL A 205 1.91 15.38 -5.40
N ALA A 206 1.03 15.84 -4.50
CA ALA A 206 1.44 16.44 -3.24
C ALA A 206 2.19 15.45 -2.33
N ALA A 207 1.77 14.17 -2.29
CA ALA A 207 2.39 13.15 -1.45
C ALA A 207 3.74 12.64 -1.97
N PHE A 208 4.04 12.86 -3.26
CA PHE A 208 5.24 12.34 -3.93
C PHE A 208 6.20 13.42 -4.42
N LYS A 209 5.80 14.69 -4.48
CA LYS A 209 6.72 15.80 -4.82
C LYS A 209 7.78 15.97 -3.72
N MET A 210 8.92 16.53 -4.10
CA MET A 210 9.92 16.96 -3.13
C MET A 210 9.40 18.18 -2.35
N GLU A 211 9.69 18.23 -1.06
CA GLU A 211 9.32 19.39 -0.24
C GLU A 211 10.07 20.65 -0.69
N GLY A 212 9.44 21.83 -0.57
CA GLY A 212 10.01 23.08 -1.06
C GLY A 212 10.03 23.25 -2.59
N THR A 213 9.41 22.33 -3.36
CA THR A 213 9.25 22.45 -4.81
C THR A 213 7.84 22.89 -5.20
N LEU A 214 7.74 23.58 -6.34
CA LEU A 214 6.51 24.00 -6.99
C LEU A 214 6.18 23.05 -8.16
N VAL A 215 5.13 22.25 -8.00
CA VAL A 215 4.68 21.34 -9.06
C VAL A 215 3.33 21.82 -9.59
N TRP A 216 3.33 22.35 -10.82
CA TRP A 216 2.13 22.80 -11.51
C TRP A 216 1.48 21.62 -12.21
N VAL A 217 0.18 21.40 -11.96
CA VAL A 217 -0.56 20.28 -12.55
C VAL A 217 -1.59 20.80 -13.54
N ARG A 218 -1.58 20.25 -14.75
CA ARG A 218 -2.61 20.46 -15.77
C ARG A 218 -3.31 19.13 -16.05
N ILE A 219 -4.60 19.06 -15.75
CA ILE A 219 -5.42 17.87 -16.01
C ILE A 219 -6.18 18.05 -17.33
N GLN A 220 -6.05 17.09 -18.23
CA GLN A 220 -6.71 17.05 -19.54
C GLN A 220 -7.77 15.95 -19.58
#